data_AF-A0AAV2A652-F1
#
_entry.id   AF-A0AAV2A652-F1
#
_cell.length_a   1.000
_cell.length_b   1.000
_cell.length_c   1.000
_cell.angle_alpha   90.00
_cell.angle_beta   90.00
_cell.angle_gamma   90.00
#
_symmetry.space_group_name_H-M   'P 1'
#
loop_
_entity.id
_entity.type
_entity.pdbx_description
1 polymer ?
#
loop_
_entity_poly.entity_id
_entity_poly.type
_entity_poly.pdbx_seq_one_letter_code
_entity_poly.pdbx_strand_id
1 'polypeptide(L)'
;MVFMIKLPPALAMSPPVEQHRKDDRLSLLTNLHRSYGQSDNGIQPYGQEAASVQQQFSQQQHLRNTNFEPERIFCLRQQFLMAAAIFVVASLVVFVLFVTTFRKVPNDDSFLNIDPLAGAQEFSNTHRQVAVKTSCGHVIGKAEDGAYVFKGIAYATPPVGTRRWRKPVPLWVDSAWCDEHQTQEAFTFGYKCFQLNPYTKLYEGSEDCLFLNVWTPSLDSSRTGLEVMVWIHGGFLQFGNGNEPGLSPSAKLARKMNMVFVSMNYRLYTLGFMALDLLSDDILTDSKGNYGLWDQLCALQWVKDNIRNFGGDPRKVTLFGPDAGAASIMALMSSPKAQGLFHSAWLIGPTMVFNRTFEEVTTHNKGLFMQRSGCKDAQCLRKGVAQDIIAAHLGKDDASFRIRDQNDLPIQGIFPEQLIVMDGDIRVQFTLYLQLDLLM
;
A
#
# COMPACT_ATOMS: atom_id res chain seq x y z
N MET A 1 -5.33 10.46 8.19
CA MET A 1 -4.49 10.43 9.41
C MET A 1 -3.05 10.19 8.99
N VAL A 2 -2.10 10.87 9.62
CA VAL A 2 -0.66 10.77 9.34
C VAL A 2 0.01 10.22 10.60
N PHE A 3 0.87 9.21 10.46
CA PHE A 3 1.61 8.64 11.58
C PHE A 3 3.12 8.67 11.28
N MET A 4 3.92 9.13 12.23
CA MET A 4 5.37 8.98 12.23
C MET A 4 5.75 8.05 13.39
N ILE A 5 6.55 7.03 13.10
CA ILE A 5 6.86 5.94 14.03
C ILE A 5 8.37 5.70 14.00
N LYS A 6 9.00 5.67 15.18
CA LYS A 6 10.41 5.30 15.36
C LYS A 6 10.52 3.87 15.89
N LEU A 7 11.35 3.03 15.28
CA LEU A 7 11.60 1.66 15.73
C LEU A 7 12.77 1.65 16.75
N PRO A 8 12.67 0.86 17.84
CA PRO A 8 13.79 0.68 18.75
C PRO A 8 14.96 -0.03 18.07
N PRO A 9 16.20 0.17 18.55
CA PRO A 9 17.37 -0.56 18.05
C PRO A 9 17.19 -2.06 18.26
N ALA A 10 17.67 -2.88 17.32
CA ALA A 10 17.56 -4.33 17.38
C ALA A 10 18.23 -4.87 18.66
N LEU A 11 17.42 -5.31 19.62
CA LEU A 11 17.92 -6.08 20.77
C LEU A 11 18.23 -7.50 20.29
N ALA A 12 19.42 -8.00 20.63
CA ALA A 12 19.77 -9.40 20.44
C ALA A 12 18.85 -10.27 21.31
N MET A 13 17.84 -10.91 20.71
CA MET A 13 17.01 -11.86 21.41
C MET A 13 17.64 -13.25 21.33
N SER A 14 17.80 -13.89 22.50
CA SER A 14 18.16 -15.30 22.66
C SER A 14 17.16 -16.21 21.93
N PRO A 15 17.57 -17.43 21.54
CA PRO A 15 16.67 -18.36 20.85
C PRO A 15 15.48 -18.73 21.74
N PRO A 16 14.32 -19.09 21.15
CA PRO A 16 13.13 -19.44 21.92
C PRO A 16 13.42 -20.70 22.75
N VAL A 17 13.15 -20.61 24.05
CA VAL A 17 13.18 -21.74 24.97
C VAL A 17 12.06 -22.71 24.56
N GLU A 18 12.42 -23.93 24.19
CA GLU A 18 11.48 -25.05 24.10
C GLU A 18 10.86 -25.30 25.49
N GLN A 19 9.59 -24.93 25.65
CA GLN A 19 8.81 -25.41 26.78
C GLN A 19 8.19 -26.76 26.43
N HIS A 20 8.80 -27.80 27.01
CA HIS A 20 8.24 -29.15 27.04
C HIS A 20 6.84 -29.15 27.65
N ARG A 21 5.92 -29.73 26.88
CA ARG A 21 4.61 -30.23 27.29
C ARG A 21 4.78 -31.21 28.48
N LYS A 22 4.14 -30.90 29.62
CA LYS A 22 3.66 -31.89 30.57
C LYS A 22 2.26 -31.52 31.04
N ASP A 23 1.47 -32.57 31.18
CA ASP A 23 0.04 -32.62 31.43
C ASP A 23 -0.41 -31.81 32.65
N ASP A 24 -1.56 -31.14 32.53
CA ASP A 24 -2.58 -31.14 33.58
C ASP A 24 -3.96 -30.90 32.95
N ARG A 25 -4.61 -32.01 32.60
CA ARG A 25 -6.06 -32.09 32.40
C ARG A 25 -6.70 -32.34 33.76
N LEU A 26 -7.30 -31.34 34.39
CA LEU A 26 -8.47 -31.55 35.26
C LEU A 26 -9.14 -30.22 35.63
N SER A 27 -10.48 -30.23 35.68
CA SER A 27 -11.41 -29.18 36.13
C SER A 27 -11.84 -28.14 35.10
N LEU A 28 -12.90 -28.48 34.33
CA LEU A 28 -14.11 -27.66 34.12
C LEU A 28 -14.99 -28.29 33.02
N LEU A 29 -15.58 -29.46 33.30
CA LEU A 29 -16.68 -30.04 32.51
C LEU A 29 -17.67 -30.76 33.44
N THR A 30 -18.70 -30.04 33.85
CA THR A 30 -19.93 -30.50 34.52
C THR A 30 -20.90 -29.32 34.32
N ASN A 31 -22.07 -29.39 33.69
CA ASN A 31 -23.02 -30.44 33.35
C ASN A 31 -23.87 -29.93 32.18
N LEU A 32 -24.10 -30.73 31.14
CA LEU A 32 -25.26 -30.56 30.26
C LEU A 32 -25.52 -31.89 29.52
N HIS A 33 -26.18 -32.83 30.22
CA HIS A 33 -26.94 -33.91 29.57
C HIS A 33 -28.02 -34.47 30.50
N ARG A 34 -29.28 -34.09 30.21
CA ARG A 34 -30.56 -34.79 30.39
C ARG A 34 -31.61 -33.76 29.95
N SER A 35 -32.57 -34.02 29.07
CA SER A 35 -33.24 -35.25 28.69
C SER A 35 -33.95 -35.01 27.35
N TYR A 36 -33.86 -35.95 26.42
CA TYR A 36 -34.78 -36.10 25.28
C TYR A 36 -35.53 -37.41 25.49
N GLY A 37 -36.86 -37.38 25.40
CA GLY A 37 -37.69 -38.59 25.47
C GLY A 37 -39.20 -38.34 25.62
N GLN A 38 -39.86 -38.14 24.47
CA GLN A 38 -41.22 -38.57 24.05
C GLN A 38 -42.47 -38.36 24.92
N SER A 39 -43.51 -37.75 24.32
CA SER A 39 -44.92 -38.17 24.40
C SER A 39 -45.79 -37.41 23.37
N ASP A 40 -46.58 -38.14 22.58
CA ASP A 40 -47.43 -37.73 21.47
C ASP A 40 -48.85 -37.23 21.85
N ASN A 41 -49.50 -36.58 20.85
CA ASN A 41 -50.94 -36.38 20.58
C ASN A 41 -51.72 -35.19 21.18
N GLY A 42 -52.32 -34.35 20.30
CA GLY A 42 -53.58 -33.63 20.58
C GLY A 42 -53.77 -32.19 20.05
N ILE A 43 -54.23 -32.07 18.79
CA ILE A 43 -54.99 -31.01 18.06
C ILE A 43 -55.45 -29.69 18.80
N GLN A 44 -55.00 -28.53 18.26
CA GLN A 44 -55.57 -27.13 18.11
C GLN A 44 -56.23 -26.32 19.28
N PRO A 45 -56.38 -24.96 19.19
CA PRO A 45 -55.69 -23.93 18.37
C PRO A 45 -55.15 -22.71 19.18
N TYR A 46 -54.25 -21.94 18.54
CA TYR A 46 -53.64 -20.70 19.02
C TYR A 46 -54.64 -19.54 18.92
N GLY A 47 -55.02 -18.94 20.05
CA GLY A 47 -56.02 -17.87 20.05
C GLY A 47 -56.10 -17.07 21.34
N GLN A 48 -54.97 -16.61 21.91
CA GLN A 48 -55.00 -15.61 22.99
C GLN A 48 -53.84 -14.59 23.01
N GLU A 49 -52.94 -14.54 22.01
CA GLU A 49 -51.89 -13.49 21.95
C GLU A 49 -52.16 -12.36 20.95
N ALA A 50 -53.28 -12.39 20.23
CA ALA A 50 -53.65 -11.32 19.28
C ALA A 50 -54.43 -10.15 19.91
N ALA A 51 -54.90 -10.26 21.15
CA ALA A 51 -55.75 -9.26 21.78
C ALA A 51 -54.98 -8.12 22.49
N SER A 52 -53.69 -8.30 22.81
CA SER A 52 -52.89 -7.28 23.50
C SER A 52 -52.16 -6.32 22.56
N VAL A 53 -51.89 -6.73 21.31
CA VAL A 53 -51.19 -5.90 20.32
C VAL A 53 -52.15 -4.92 19.62
N GLN A 54 -53.42 -5.29 19.44
CA GLN A 54 -54.39 -4.48 18.73
C GLN A 54 -54.92 -3.28 19.55
N GLN A 55 -54.76 -3.31 20.88
CA GLN A 55 -55.13 -2.21 21.78
C GLN A 55 -54.03 -1.14 21.89
N GLN A 56 -52.77 -1.47 21.58
CA GLN A 56 -51.66 -0.49 21.55
C GLN A 56 -51.61 0.29 20.23
N PHE A 57 -52.05 -0.30 19.11
CA PHE A 57 -52.09 0.39 17.81
C PHE A 57 -53.22 1.43 17.69
N SER A 58 -54.35 1.24 18.37
CA SER A 58 -55.47 2.19 18.34
C SER A 58 -55.23 3.45 19.19
N GLN A 59 -54.46 3.36 20.28
CA GLN A 59 -54.04 4.54 21.06
C GLN A 59 -52.99 5.40 20.34
N GLN A 60 -52.10 4.81 19.54
CA GLN A 60 -51.14 5.60 18.75
C GLN A 60 -51.76 6.30 17.54
N GLN A 61 -52.84 5.76 16.96
CA GLN A 61 -53.55 6.45 15.87
C GLN A 61 -54.40 7.63 16.36
N HIS A 62 -54.87 7.62 17.61
CA HIS A 62 -55.67 8.72 18.15
C HIS A 62 -54.84 9.97 18.54
N LEU A 63 -53.56 9.80 18.89
CA LEU A 63 -52.63 10.91 19.17
C LEU A 63 -52.07 11.58 17.89
N ARG A 64 -52.35 11.03 16.70
CA ARG A 64 -51.84 11.58 15.43
C ARG A 64 -52.79 12.55 14.73
N ASN A 65 -54.03 12.70 15.23
CA ASN A 65 -55.08 13.50 14.57
C ASN A 65 -55.45 14.80 15.31
N THR A 66 -54.67 15.24 16.29
CA THR A 66 -54.83 16.57 16.91
C THR A 66 -53.51 17.33 16.78
N ASN A 67 -53.27 17.91 15.61
CA ASN A 67 -52.54 19.18 15.41
C ASN A 67 -52.61 19.53 13.91
N PHE A 68 -53.62 20.31 13.59
CA PHE A 68 -53.88 20.91 12.29
C PHE A 68 -53.10 22.24 12.22
N GLU A 69 -52.07 22.33 11.37
CA GLU A 69 -51.58 23.57 10.72
C GLU A 69 -50.38 23.25 9.80
N PRO A 70 -50.56 22.99 8.48
CA PRO A 70 -49.43 22.79 7.57
C PRO A 70 -49.23 23.85 6.47
N GLU A 71 -50.06 24.89 6.33
CA GLU A 71 -49.91 25.80 5.18
C GLU A 71 -48.94 26.99 5.37
N ARG A 72 -48.66 27.42 6.62
CA ARG A 72 -47.71 28.55 6.83
C ARG A 72 -46.23 28.14 6.86
N ILE A 73 -45.91 26.92 7.29
CA ILE A 73 -44.52 26.45 7.43
C ILE A 73 -43.89 26.12 6.06
N PHE A 74 -44.69 25.68 5.10
CA PHE A 74 -44.21 25.36 3.74
C PHE A 74 -43.73 26.62 2.98
N CYS A 75 -44.49 27.72 3.06
CA CYS A 75 -44.11 29.00 2.45
C CYS A 75 -42.85 29.62 3.05
N LEU A 76 -42.69 29.59 4.38
CA LEU A 76 -41.50 30.12 5.05
C LEU A 76 -40.23 29.34 4.67
N ARG A 77 -40.32 27.99 4.58
CA ARG A 77 -39.17 27.16 4.23
C ARG A 77 -38.71 27.36 2.78
N GLN A 78 -39.66 27.60 1.87
CA GLN A 78 -39.37 27.90 0.47
C GLN A 78 -38.75 29.29 0.28
N GLN A 79 -39.20 30.29 1.06
CA GLN A 79 -38.61 31.64 1.05
C GLN A 79 -37.17 31.66 1.59
N PHE A 80 -36.87 30.89 2.65
CA PHE A 80 -35.52 30.76 3.18
C PHE A 80 -34.54 30.07 2.20
N LEU A 81 -34.99 29.04 1.48
CA LEU A 81 -34.17 28.35 0.49
C LEU A 81 -33.86 29.23 -0.73
N MET A 82 -34.83 30.02 -1.19
CA MET A 82 -34.62 30.98 -2.28
C MET A 82 -33.67 32.11 -1.86
N ALA A 83 -33.81 32.65 -0.64
CA ALA A 83 -32.91 33.67 -0.11
C ALA A 83 -31.48 33.16 0.06
N ALA A 84 -31.30 31.91 0.54
CA ALA A 84 -29.99 31.29 0.68
C ALA A 84 -29.32 31.06 -0.69
N ALA A 85 -30.07 30.60 -1.69
CA ALA A 85 -29.57 30.42 -3.05
C ALA A 85 -29.12 31.76 -3.67
N ILE A 86 -29.90 32.82 -3.49
CA ILE A 86 -29.54 34.17 -3.95
C ILE A 86 -28.26 34.66 -3.25
N PHE A 87 -28.10 34.40 -1.95
CA PHE A 87 -26.92 34.82 -1.20
C PHE A 87 -25.65 34.09 -1.64
N VAL A 88 -25.74 32.80 -1.97
CA VAL A 88 -24.61 32.00 -2.48
C VAL A 88 -24.20 32.46 -3.87
N VAL A 89 -25.18 32.72 -4.76
CA VAL A 89 -24.90 33.23 -6.11
C VAL A 89 -24.30 34.64 -6.03
N ALA A 90 -24.84 35.53 -5.19
CA ALA A 90 -24.28 36.87 -5.00
C ALA A 90 -22.85 36.82 -4.43
N SER A 91 -22.57 35.92 -3.49
CA SER A 91 -21.23 35.74 -2.92
C SER A 91 -20.23 35.21 -3.96
N LEU A 92 -20.65 34.28 -4.83
CA LEU A 92 -19.83 33.78 -5.93
C LEU A 92 -19.55 34.86 -6.97
N VAL A 93 -20.53 35.69 -7.31
CA VAL A 93 -20.35 36.81 -8.23
C VAL A 93 -19.40 37.86 -7.65
N VAL A 94 -19.52 38.20 -6.36
CA VAL A 94 -18.59 39.11 -5.67
C VAL A 94 -17.18 38.51 -5.60
N PHE A 95 -17.05 37.20 -5.36
CA PHE A 95 -15.75 36.52 -5.35
C PHE A 95 -15.10 36.50 -6.74
N VAL A 96 -15.86 36.23 -7.80
CA VAL A 96 -15.36 36.28 -9.18
C VAL A 96 -15.00 37.72 -9.56
N LEU A 97 -15.80 38.71 -9.18
CA LEU A 97 -15.48 40.13 -9.39
C LEU A 97 -14.24 40.55 -8.60
N PHE A 98 -14.05 40.08 -7.36
CA PHE A 98 -12.86 40.31 -6.55
C PHE A 98 -11.61 39.67 -7.18
N VAL A 99 -11.69 38.42 -7.64
CA VAL A 99 -10.56 37.74 -8.31
C VAL A 99 -10.24 38.36 -9.68
N THR A 100 -11.22 38.89 -10.39
CA THR A 100 -11.02 39.54 -11.70
C THR A 100 -10.55 40.99 -11.59
N THR A 101 -10.92 41.71 -10.52
CA THR A 101 -10.45 43.09 -10.28
C THR A 101 -9.12 43.16 -9.52
N PHE A 102 -8.78 42.16 -8.69
CA PHE A 102 -7.54 42.13 -7.91
C PHE A 102 -6.44 41.21 -8.46
N ARG A 103 -6.59 40.70 -9.69
CA ARG A 103 -5.46 40.12 -10.46
C ARG A 103 -4.58 41.22 -11.07
N LYS A 104 -3.91 41.95 -10.19
CA LYS A 104 -2.56 42.47 -10.39
C LYS A 104 -1.80 42.17 -9.11
N VAL A 105 -1.32 40.93 -9.00
CA VAL A 105 -0.28 40.58 -8.02
C VAL A 105 1.04 41.01 -8.62
N PRO A 106 1.78 41.95 -8.01
CA PRO A 106 3.15 42.24 -8.41
C PRO A 106 4.01 41.00 -8.11
N ASN A 107 4.87 40.61 -9.05
CA ASN A 107 6.01 39.76 -8.75
C ASN A 107 6.91 40.53 -7.79
N ASP A 108 6.84 40.24 -6.50
CA ASP A 108 7.74 40.79 -5.50
C ASP A 108 8.37 39.62 -4.72
N ASP A 109 9.53 39.19 -5.21
CA ASP A 109 10.40 38.15 -4.63
C ASP A 109 11.16 38.68 -3.41
N SER A 110 10.46 39.24 -2.41
CA SER A 110 11.10 39.99 -1.31
C SER A 110 10.83 39.48 0.11
N PHE A 111 10.35 38.24 0.30
CA PHE A 111 10.10 37.68 1.64
C PHE A 111 10.83 36.38 2.01
N LEU A 112 11.88 35.98 1.28
CA LEU A 112 12.78 34.88 1.68
C LEU A 112 14.26 35.22 1.47
N ASN A 113 14.72 36.36 1.99
CA ASN A 113 16.14 36.58 2.22
C ASN A 113 16.51 36.11 3.62
N ILE A 114 16.70 34.79 3.75
CA ILE A 114 17.64 34.25 4.72
C ILE A 114 18.76 33.65 3.89
N ASP A 115 19.89 34.36 3.82
CA ASP A 115 21.14 33.87 3.26
C ASP A 115 21.50 32.52 3.90
N PRO A 116 21.48 31.39 3.17
CA PRO A 116 22.24 30.24 3.57
C PRO A 116 23.66 30.44 3.02
N LEU A 117 24.51 30.98 3.88
CA LEU A 117 25.91 30.55 4.05
C LEU A 117 26.65 30.15 2.76
N ALA A 118 27.59 31.02 2.40
CA ALA A 118 28.87 30.73 1.76
C ALA A 118 29.21 29.22 1.70
N GLY A 119 29.15 28.64 0.50
CA GLY A 119 29.52 27.25 0.27
C GLY A 119 28.74 26.50 -0.82
N ALA A 120 27.76 27.15 -1.47
CA ALA A 120 27.12 26.59 -2.66
C ALA A 120 28.10 26.68 -3.84
N GLN A 121 28.91 25.64 -4.01
CA GLN A 121 29.60 25.38 -5.26
C GLN A 121 28.53 25.33 -6.35
N GLU A 122 28.56 26.27 -7.30
CA GLU A 122 27.66 26.28 -8.45
C GLU A 122 27.69 24.89 -9.11
N PHE A 123 26.56 24.19 -9.09
CA PHE A 123 26.32 22.99 -9.91
C PHE A 123 26.14 23.43 -11.37
N SER A 124 27.15 24.10 -11.92
CA SER A 124 27.24 24.46 -13.33
C SER A 124 27.78 23.26 -14.10
N ASN A 125 26.88 22.32 -14.39
CA ASN A 125 26.90 21.46 -15.59
C ASN A 125 25.86 20.33 -15.43
N THR A 126 24.75 20.45 -16.15
CA THR A 126 23.71 19.41 -16.36
C THR A 126 24.23 18.14 -17.05
N HIS A 127 25.54 18.08 -17.37
CA HIS A 127 26.21 16.96 -18.02
C HIS A 127 27.22 16.22 -17.13
N ARG A 128 27.33 16.57 -15.84
CA ARG A 128 28.25 15.86 -14.94
C ARG A 128 27.71 14.47 -14.64
N GLN A 129 28.33 13.46 -15.26
CA GLN A 129 28.10 12.05 -14.96
C GLN A 129 29.01 11.60 -13.82
N VAL A 130 28.56 10.63 -13.04
CA VAL A 130 29.30 10.10 -11.89
C VAL A 130 29.02 8.62 -11.73
N ALA A 131 30.08 7.84 -11.56
CA ALA A 131 29.97 6.41 -11.27
C ALA A 131 29.95 6.17 -9.76
N VAL A 132 29.03 5.34 -9.29
CA VAL A 132 28.92 4.90 -7.89
C VAL A 132 28.96 3.38 -7.86
N LYS A 133 29.80 2.82 -6.99
CA LYS A 133 29.91 1.38 -6.81
C LYS A 133 28.69 0.85 -6.06
N THR A 134 28.16 -0.28 -6.52
CA THR A 134 27.10 -1.07 -5.87
C THR A 134 27.59 -2.50 -5.63
N SER A 135 26.75 -3.34 -5.02
CA SER A 135 26.96 -4.78 -4.88
C SER A 135 26.95 -5.51 -6.23
N CYS A 136 26.48 -4.86 -7.29
CA CYS A 136 26.40 -5.40 -8.63
C CYS A 136 27.07 -4.50 -9.67
N GLY A 137 28.33 -4.15 -9.42
CA GLY A 137 29.12 -3.29 -10.30
C GLY A 137 28.83 -1.80 -10.10
N HIS A 138 29.17 -0.98 -11.09
CA HIS A 138 29.04 0.48 -11.01
C HIS A 138 27.78 0.97 -11.72
N VAL A 139 27.12 1.97 -11.15
CA VAL A 139 26.03 2.70 -11.81
C VAL A 139 26.46 4.13 -12.12
N ILE A 140 26.23 4.58 -13.35
CA ILE A 140 26.50 5.95 -13.78
C ILE A 140 25.22 6.76 -13.65
N GLY A 141 25.24 7.73 -12.73
CA GLY A 141 24.20 8.73 -12.57
C GLY A 141 24.59 10.06 -13.21
N LYS A 142 23.69 11.04 -13.11
CA LYS A 142 23.91 12.40 -13.65
C LYS A 142 23.51 13.47 -12.64
N ALA A 143 24.08 14.66 -12.78
CA ALA A 143 23.59 15.83 -12.07
C ALA A 143 22.25 16.32 -12.66
N GLU A 144 21.28 16.61 -11.81
CA GLU A 144 19.95 17.12 -12.15
C GLU A 144 19.50 18.06 -11.02
N ASP A 145 19.02 19.27 -11.33
CA ASP A 145 18.54 20.26 -10.34
C ASP A 145 19.42 20.46 -9.09
N GLY A 146 20.75 20.42 -9.25
CA GLY A 146 21.72 20.59 -8.17
C GLY A 146 21.81 19.43 -7.17
N ALA A 147 21.41 18.23 -7.58
CA ALA A 147 21.64 16.96 -6.91
C ALA A 147 22.11 15.92 -7.93
N TYR A 148 22.46 14.71 -7.48
CA TYR A 148 22.75 13.57 -8.35
C TYR A 148 21.57 12.60 -8.39
N VAL A 149 21.29 12.07 -9.57
CA VAL A 149 20.19 11.12 -9.80
C VAL A 149 20.70 9.86 -10.48
N PHE A 150 20.14 8.74 -10.02
CA PHE A 150 20.35 7.41 -10.57
C PHE A 150 18.97 6.78 -10.74
N LYS A 151 18.55 6.56 -11.97
CA LYS A 151 17.20 6.13 -12.33
C LYS A 151 17.30 4.75 -12.99
N GLY A 152 16.38 3.85 -12.66
CA GLY A 152 16.30 2.53 -13.30
C GLY A 152 17.37 1.52 -12.86
N ILE A 153 17.85 1.58 -11.61
CA ILE A 153 18.79 0.57 -11.08
C ILE A 153 18.01 -0.72 -10.80
N ALA A 154 18.38 -1.83 -11.44
CA ALA A 154 17.79 -3.13 -11.13
C ALA A 154 18.25 -3.60 -9.74
N TYR A 155 17.30 -3.97 -8.87
CA TYR A 155 17.61 -4.53 -7.54
C TYR A 155 17.35 -6.04 -7.45
N ALA A 156 16.60 -6.59 -8.40
CA ALA A 156 16.31 -8.01 -8.50
C ALA A 156 16.27 -8.42 -9.97
N THR A 157 16.48 -9.71 -10.21
CA THR A 157 16.36 -10.29 -11.54
C THR A 157 14.91 -10.25 -12.03
N PRO A 158 14.65 -10.20 -13.35
CA PRO A 158 13.29 -10.11 -13.87
C PRO A 158 12.40 -11.28 -13.39
N PRO A 159 11.24 -11.02 -12.77
CA PRO A 159 10.35 -12.04 -12.22
C PRO A 159 9.46 -12.70 -13.30
N VAL A 160 10.05 -13.04 -14.45
CA VAL A 160 9.36 -13.57 -15.63
C VAL A 160 9.42 -15.10 -15.72
N GLY A 161 8.50 -15.68 -16.49
CA GLY A 161 8.49 -17.12 -16.78
C GLY A 161 8.44 -17.98 -15.52
N THR A 162 9.48 -18.80 -15.30
CA THR A 162 9.56 -19.67 -14.10
C THR A 162 9.75 -18.91 -12.79
N ARG A 163 10.17 -17.64 -12.85
CA ARG A 163 10.31 -16.74 -11.68
C ARG A 163 9.01 -16.02 -11.33
N ARG A 164 7.97 -16.10 -12.19
CA ARG A 164 6.65 -15.56 -11.88
C ARG A 164 6.07 -16.29 -10.67
N TRP A 165 5.54 -15.50 -9.72
CA TRP A 165 5.04 -15.94 -8.41
C TRP A 165 6.07 -16.72 -7.59
N ARG A 166 7.27 -16.14 -7.48
CA ARG A 166 8.31 -16.53 -6.54
C ARG A 166 8.86 -15.29 -5.83
N LYS A 167 9.54 -15.48 -4.70
CA LYS A 167 10.36 -14.43 -4.07
C LYS A 167 11.32 -13.86 -5.14
N PRO A 168 11.57 -12.54 -5.15
CA PRO A 168 12.56 -11.95 -6.04
C PRO A 168 13.92 -12.57 -5.73
N VAL A 169 14.72 -12.80 -6.77
CA VAL A 169 16.12 -13.17 -6.61
C VAL A 169 16.91 -11.86 -6.60
N PRO A 170 17.62 -11.52 -5.50
CA PRO A 170 18.43 -10.32 -5.46
C PRO A 170 19.45 -10.30 -6.60
N LEU A 171 19.62 -9.17 -7.27
CA LEU A 171 20.44 -9.12 -8.48
C LEU A 171 21.89 -9.56 -8.19
N TRP A 172 22.44 -9.11 -7.06
CA TRP A 172 23.82 -9.38 -6.64
C TRP A 172 24.13 -10.82 -6.23
N VAL A 173 23.13 -11.71 -6.17
CA VAL A 173 23.38 -13.15 -5.95
C VAL A 173 23.26 -13.97 -7.23
N ASP A 174 22.76 -13.39 -8.33
CA ASP A 174 22.60 -14.07 -9.61
C ASP A 174 23.74 -13.70 -10.56
N SER A 175 24.78 -14.53 -10.60
CA SER A 175 25.96 -14.33 -11.47
C SER A 175 25.65 -14.29 -12.97
N ALA A 176 24.46 -14.73 -13.41
CA ALA A 176 24.07 -14.60 -14.81
C ALA A 176 23.58 -13.19 -15.17
N TRP A 177 23.18 -12.40 -14.16
CA TRP A 177 22.66 -11.04 -14.31
C TRP A 177 23.58 -9.98 -13.71
N CYS A 178 24.52 -10.41 -12.88
CA CYS A 178 25.37 -9.51 -12.12
C CYS A 178 26.84 -9.78 -12.35
N ASP A 179 27.55 -8.74 -12.79
CA ASP A 179 28.99 -8.69 -12.91
C ASP A 179 29.51 -7.47 -12.13
N GLU A 180 30.35 -7.72 -11.13
CA GLU A 180 30.92 -6.68 -10.26
C GLU A 180 31.89 -5.73 -10.99
N HIS A 181 32.34 -6.10 -12.18
CA HIS A 181 33.19 -5.28 -13.04
C HIS A 181 32.38 -4.48 -14.06
N GLN A 182 31.10 -4.79 -14.23
CA GLN A 182 30.24 -4.07 -15.18
C GLN A 182 29.96 -2.65 -14.69
N THR A 183 29.76 -1.76 -15.66
CA THR A 183 29.24 -0.41 -15.42
C THR A 183 27.95 -0.23 -16.23
N GLN A 184 26.89 0.25 -15.59
CA GLN A 184 25.57 0.44 -16.20
C GLN A 184 25.10 1.89 -16.07
N GLU A 185 24.46 2.41 -17.12
CA GLU A 185 23.89 3.77 -17.09
C GLU A 185 22.54 3.79 -16.37
N ALA A 186 22.38 4.73 -15.44
CA ALA A 186 21.17 4.91 -14.63
C ALA A 186 20.56 6.30 -14.90
N PHE A 187 20.29 6.62 -16.17
CA PHE A 187 19.80 7.95 -16.58
C PHE A 187 18.28 8.03 -16.74
N THR A 188 17.63 6.89 -16.98
CA THR A 188 16.21 6.78 -17.30
C THR A 188 15.52 5.85 -16.34
N PHE A 189 14.26 6.13 -16.03
CA PHE A 189 13.46 5.24 -15.19
C PHE A 189 13.29 3.87 -15.85
N GLY A 190 13.36 2.80 -15.04
CA GLY A 190 13.00 1.46 -15.49
C GLY A 190 11.49 1.34 -15.76
N TYR A 191 11.09 0.26 -16.41
CA TYR A 191 9.67 0.03 -16.72
C TYR A 191 8.82 -0.07 -15.45
N LYS A 192 7.62 0.51 -15.49
CA LYS A 192 6.57 0.28 -14.49
C LYS A 192 6.23 -1.21 -14.46
N CYS A 193 5.82 -1.74 -13.31
CA CYS A 193 5.31 -3.10 -13.25
C CYS A 193 4.02 -3.26 -14.04
N PHE A 194 3.85 -4.40 -14.70
CA PHE A 194 2.69 -4.68 -15.54
C PHE A 194 1.39 -4.55 -14.73
N GLN A 195 0.50 -3.68 -15.20
CA GLN A 195 -0.71 -3.28 -14.47
C GLN A 195 -1.81 -2.82 -15.44
N LEU A 196 -3.05 -2.82 -14.97
CA LEU A 196 -4.15 -2.16 -15.65
C LEU A 196 -4.25 -0.72 -15.13
N ASN A 197 -4.05 0.26 -16.00
CA ASN A 197 -4.22 1.66 -15.63
C ASN A 197 -5.71 1.94 -15.37
N PRO A 198 -6.08 2.39 -14.16
CA PRO A 198 -7.49 2.49 -13.79
C PRO A 198 -8.18 3.72 -14.42
N TYR A 199 -7.42 4.68 -14.95
CA TYR A 199 -7.94 5.88 -15.61
C TYR A 199 -8.11 5.66 -17.13
N THR A 200 -7.08 5.12 -17.79
CA THR A 200 -7.10 4.91 -19.25
C THR A 200 -7.74 3.57 -19.64
N LYS A 201 -7.86 2.63 -18.69
CA LYS A 201 -8.30 1.24 -18.92
C LYS A 201 -7.38 0.45 -19.86
N LEU A 202 -6.14 0.90 -20.05
CA LEU A 202 -5.14 0.22 -20.85
C LEU A 202 -4.14 -0.52 -19.97
N TYR A 203 -3.68 -1.67 -20.45
CA TYR A 203 -2.55 -2.37 -19.85
C TYR A 203 -1.26 -1.64 -20.15
N GLU A 204 -0.42 -1.45 -19.14
CA GLU A 204 0.86 -0.76 -19.26
C GLU A 204 1.94 -1.43 -18.40
N GLY A 205 3.20 -1.13 -18.72
CA GLY A 205 4.37 -1.65 -17.99
C GLY A 205 4.91 -2.97 -18.53
N SER A 206 5.79 -3.59 -17.74
CA SER A 206 6.49 -4.83 -18.04
C SER A 206 6.52 -5.72 -16.79
N GLU A 207 6.66 -7.04 -16.97
CA GLU A 207 6.98 -7.93 -15.84
C GLU A 207 8.43 -7.79 -15.40
N ASP A 208 9.34 -7.42 -16.32
CA ASP A 208 10.67 -6.95 -15.98
C ASP A 208 10.57 -5.50 -15.50
N CYS A 209 10.38 -5.33 -14.18
CA CYS A 209 10.05 -4.05 -13.59
C CYS A 209 10.69 -3.77 -12.23
N LEU A 210 11.55 -4.67 -11.70
CA LEU A 210 12.11 -4.58 -10.35
C LEU A 210 13.30 -3.60 -10.30
N PHE A 211 12.97 -2.33 -10.53
CA PHE A 211 13.90 -1.21 -10.56
C PHE A 211 13.66 -0.26 -9.38
N LEU A 212 14.73 0.40 -8.94
CA LEU A 212 14.71 1.49 -7.98
C LEU A 212 15.46 2.72 -8.52
N ASN A 213 15.26 3.84 -7.86
CA ASN A 213 15.83 5.13 -8.21
C ASN A 213 16.40 5.79 -6.96
N VAL A 214 17.50 6.51 -7.09
CA VAL A 214 18.18 7.22 -6.01
C VAL A 214 18.38 8.68 -6.38
N TRP A 215 18.04 9.59 -5.47
CA TRP A 215 18.37 11.01 -5.54
C TRP A 215 19.21 11.37 -4.31
N THR A 216 20.37 11.98 -4.53
CA THR A 216 21.29 12.34 -3.44
C THR A 216 21.81 13.77 -3.62
N PRO A 217 21.82 14.61 -2.57
CA PRO A 217 22.25 16.00 -2.67
C PRO A 217 23.75 16.15 -2.89
N SER A 218 24.55 15.15 -2.52
CA SER A 218 26.00 15.18 -2.64
C SER A 218 26.59 13.76 -2.67
N LEU A 219 27.67 13.59 -3.43
CA LEU A 219 28.52 12.40 -3.42
C LEU A 219 29.92 12.70 -2.87
N ASP A 220 30.09 13.87 -2.25
CA ASP A 220 31.32 14.19 -1.55
C ASP A 220 31.49 13.28 -0.34
N SER A 221 32.64 12.60 -0.27
CA SER A 221 33.06 11.78 0.88
C SER A 221 33.08 12.52 2.22
N SER A 222 33.15 13.86 2.22
CA SER A 222 33.03 14.67 3.44
C SER A 222 31.58 14.79 3.95
N ARG A 223 30.58 14.58 3.07
CA ARG A 223 29.14 14.72 3.34
C ARG A 223 28.45 13.36 3.31
N THR A 224 28.87 12.46 4.20
CA THR A 224 28.29 11.13 4.39
C THR A 224 27.33 11.07 5.58
N GLY A 225 26.56 9.98 5.68
CA GLY A 225 25.73 9.70 6.84
C GLY A 225 24.38 10.43 6.83
N LEU A 226 23.92 10.83 5.65
CA LEU A 226 22.65 11.50 5.44
C LEU A 226 21.48 10.58 5.79
N GLU A 227 20.38 11.17 6.26
CA GLU A 227 19.11 10.46 6.43
C GLU A 227 18.62 9.93 5.06
N VAL A 228 18.02 8.74 5.06
CA VAL A 228 17.55 8.06 3.86
C VAL A 228 16.03 7.92 3.93
N MET A 229 15.32 8.51 2.97
CA MET A 229 13.87 8.36 2.83
C MET A 229 13.54 7.40 1.68
N VAL A 230 12.85 6.31 1.98
CA VAL A 230 12.49 5.27 1.02
C VAL A 230 10.98 5.36 0.73
N TRP A 231 10.64 5.81 -0.48
CA TRP A 231 9.27 5.99 -0.97
C TRP A 231 8.67 4.69 -1.50
N ILE A 232 7.63 4.19 -0.84
CA ILE A 232 6.81 3.07 -1.31
C ILE A 232 5.48 3.64 -1.82
N HIS A 233 5.25 3.56 -3.13
CA HIS A 233 4.07 4.13 -3.76
C HIS A 233 2.78 3.40 -3.35
N GLY A 234 1.67 4.15 -3.30
CA GLY A 234 0.32 3.61 -3.14
C GLY A 234 -0.27 3.06 -4.45
N GLY A 235 -1.60 2.95 -4.51
CA GLY A 235 -2.33 2.45 -5.68
C GLY A 235 -2.97 1.09 -5.44
N PHE A 236 -3.52 0.87 -4.23
CA PHE A 236 -4.30 -0.32 -3.86
C PHE A 236 -3.59 -1.67 -4.08
N LEU A 237 -2.25 -1.69 -4.13
CA LEU A 237 -1.43 -2.84 -4.54
C LEU A 237 -1.72 -3.33 -5.99
N GLN A 238 -2.39 -2.51 -6.80
CA GLN A 238 -2.90 -2.86 -8.12
C GLN A 238 -2.26 -2.04 -9.25
N PHE A 239 -1.93 -0.78 -8.97
CA PHE A 239 -1.31 0.14 -9.91
C PHE A 239 -0.33 1.07 -9.18
N GLY A 240 0.38 1.91 -9.92
CA GLY A 240 1.41 2.82 -9.42
C GLY A 240 2.82 2.42 -9.85
N ASN A 241 3.78 3.26 -9.50
CA ASN A 241 5.19 3.09 -9.82
C ASN A 241 6.05 4.05 -8.98
N GLY A 242 7.36 3.79 -8.95
CA GLY A 242 8.35 4.58 -8.23
C GLY A 242 8.68 5.94 -8.84
N ASN A 243 8.10 6.32 -9.98
CA ASN A 243 8.42 7.56 -10.69
C ASN A 243 7.19 8.38 -11.13
N GLU A 244 6.08 8.25 -10.39
CA GLU A 244 4.84 8.94 -10.71
C GLU A 244 5.01 10.47 -10.55
N PRO A 245 4.85 11.26 -11.63
CA PRO A 245 5.11 12.70 -11.59
C PRO A 245 4.32 13.42 -10.48
N GLY A 246 5.01 14.25 -9.71
CA GLY A 246 4.40 15.01 -8.60
C GLY A 246 4.18 14.22 -7.31
N LEU A 247 4.31 12.88 -7.34
CA LEU A 247 4.23 12.03 -6.15
C LEU A 247 5.57 11.44 -5.75
N SER A 248 6.43 11.08 -6.70
CA SER A 248 7.75 10.52 -6.43
C SER A 248 8.75 11.59 -5.96
N PRO A 249 9.85 11.20 -5.27
CA PRO A 249 10.95 12.12 -4.96
C PRO A 249 11.54 12.80 -6.20
N SER A 250 12.23 13.93 -5.97
CA SER A 250 12.90 14.69 -7.02
C SER A 250 14.28 15.15 -6.57
N ALA A 251 15.13 15.49 -7.54
CA ALA A 251 16.47 16.01 -7.29
C ALA A 251 16.43 17.33 -6.50
N LYS A 252 15.50 18.22 -6.86
CA LYS A 252 15.20 19.45 -6.11
C LYS A 252 14.82 19.18 -4.66
N LEU A 253 14.02 18.14 -4.39
CA LEU A 253 13.64 17.76 -3.03
C LEU A 253 14.84 17.21 -2.24
N ALA A 254 15.63 16.31 -2.84
CA ALA A 254 16.84 15.76 -2.23
C ALA A 254 17.82 16.86 -1.81
N ARG A 255 18.06 17.83 -2.71
CA ARG A 255 18.87 19.03 -2.43
C ARG A 255 18.28 19.86 -1.29
N LYS A 256 16.99 20.21 -1.37
CA LYS A 256 16.35 21.11 -0.41
C LYS A 256 16.31 20.52 1.01
N MET A 257 16.02 19.23 1.12
CA MET A 257 15.94 18.53 2.41
C MET A 257 17.32 18.07 2.90
N ASN A 258 18.34 18.11 2.04
CA ASN A 258 19.66 17.56 2.31
C ASN A 258 19.59 16.08 2.78
N MET A 259 18.84 15.26 2.04
CA MET A 259 18.56 13.85 2.35
C MET A 259 18.67 13.00 1.10
N VAL A 260 19.02 11.72 1.27
CA VAL A 260 18.96 10.75 0.17
C VAL A 260 17.54 10.23 0.06
N PHE A 261 17.00 10.24 -1.15
CA PHE A 261 15.70 9.64 -1.44
C PHE A 261 15.88 8.41 -2.31
N VAL A 262 15.11 7.37 -2.00
CA VAL A 262 15.01 6.15 -2.81
C VAL A 262 13.53 5.94 -3.16
N SER A 263 13.23 5.55 -4.40
CA SER A 263 11.92 5.02 -4.77
C SER A 263 12.09 3.68 -5.47
N MET A 264 11.07 2.83 -5.43
CA MET A 264 11.12 1.52 -6.08
C MET A 264 9.79 1.19 -6.75
N ASN A 265 9.87 0.34 -7.77
CA ASN A 265 8.75 -0.46 -8.24
C ASN A 265 8.68 -1.76 -7.44
N TYR A 266 7.50 -2.33 -7.29
CA TYR A 266 7.26 -3.68 -6.78
C TYR A 266 6.14 -4.33 -7.60
N ARG A 267 6.09 -5.67 -7.70
CA ARG A 267 5.02 -6.34 -8.46
C ARG A 267 3.66 -6.00 -7.87
N LEU A 268 2.70 -5.76 -8.76
CA LEU A 268 1.35 -5.33 -8.44
C LEU A 268 0.33 -6.37 -8.89
N TYR A 269 -0.91 -6.16 -8.49
CA TYR A 269 -2.07 -6.94 -8.91
C TYR A 269 -1.85 -8.44 -8.63
N THR A 270 -2.47 -9.32 -9.42
CA THR A 270 -2.25 -10.77 -9.34
C THR A 270 -0.80 -11.18 -9.56
N LEU A 271 0.03 -10.40 -10.26
CA LEU A 271 1.45 -10.75 -10.44
C LEU A 271 2.25 -10.58 -9.14
N GLY A 272 1.85 -9.63 -8.27
CA GLY A 272 2.48 -9.36 -6.99
C GLY A 272 1.81 -10.02 -5.78
N PHE A 273 0.51 -10.27 -5.83
CA PHE A 273 -0.28 -10.60 -4.62
C PHE A 273 -1.17 -11.84 -4.76
N MET A 274 -1.05 -12.59 -5.87
CA MET A 274 -1.75 -13.89 -5.98
C MET A 274 -1.34 -14.84 -4.85
N ALA A 275 -2.34 -15.45 -4.22
CA ALA A 275 -2.15 -16.53 -3.27
C ALA A 275 -2.93 -17.76 -3.76
N LEU A 276 -2.19 -18.80 -4.14
CA LEU A 276 -2.70 -20.09 -4.59
C LEU A 276 -1.75 -21.19 -4.11
N ASP A 277 -2.27 -22.29 -3.61
CA ASP A 277 -1.47 -23.40 -3.10
C ASP A 277 -0.67 -24.12 -4.18
N LEU A 278 -1.22 -24.29 -5.39
CA LEU A 278 -0.49 -24.83 -6.54
C LEU A 278 0.73 -23.99 -6.94
N LEU A 279 0.79 -22.71 -6.54
CA LEU A 279 1.96 -21.85 -6.74
C LEU A 279 3.00 -22.00 -5.62
N SER A 280 2.60 -22.60 -4.50
CA SER A 280 3.41 -22.86 -3.30
C SER A 280 3.91 -24.30 -3.18
N ASP A 281 3.53 -25.21 -4.09
CA ASP A 281 3.83 -26.66 -4.08
C ASP A 281 5.30 -27.03 -4.33
N ASP A 282 6.22 -26.06 -4.32
CA ASP A 282 7.65 -26.32 -4.35
C ASP A 282 8.17 -26.24 -2.91
N ILE A 283 8.77 -27.32 -2.41
CA ILE A 283 9.52 -27.37 -1.12
C ILE A 283 10.56 -26.22 -1.04
N LEU A 284 10.88 -25.61 -2.18
CA LEU A 284 11.84 -24.53 -2.38
C LEU A 284 11.22 -23.12 -2.50
N THR A 285 9.89 -22.94 -2.48
CA THR A 285 9.24 -21.62 -2.49
C THR A 285 8.62 -21.29 -1.13
N ASP A 286 9.42 -20.66 -0.27
CA ASP A 286 9.07 -20.22 1.10
C ASP A 286 8.10 -19.01 1.13
N SER A 287 7.22 -18.84 0.13
CA SER A 287 6.26 -17.72 0.09
C SER A 287 4.91 -18.14 -0.48
N LYS A 288 3.87 -17.84 0.30
CA LYS A 288 2.47 -18.17 0.05
C LYS A 288 1.69 -16.94 -0.45
N GLY A 289 2.23 -16.29 -1.48
CA GLY A 289 1.76 -14.98 -1.98
C GLY A 289 2.63 -13.82 -1.48
N ASN A 290 2.08 -12.60 -1.48
CA ASN A 290 2.79 -11.38 -1.06
C ASN A 290 4.12 -11.12 -1.80
N TYR A 291 4.27 -11.58 -3.04
CA TYR A 291 5.49 -11.42 -3.83
C TYR A 291 5.91 -9.94 -3.98
N GLY A 292 4.95 -9.02 -4.04
CA GLY A 292 5.20 -7.58 -4.02
C GLY A 292 5.82 -7.07 -2.72
N LEU A 293 5.49 -7.66 -1.55
CA LEU A 293 6.17 -7.33 -0.29
C LEU A 293 7.58 -7.90 -0.25
N TRP A 294 7.80 -9.08 -0.84
CA TRP A 294 9.14 -9.63 -1.01
C TRP A 294 10.01 -8.78 -1.94
N ASP A 295 9.43 -8.18 -2.98
CA ASP A 295 10.11 -7.20 -3.83
C ASP A 295 10.58 -5.99 -3.03
N GLN A 296 9.71 -5.45 -2.17
CA GLN A 296 10.06 -4.34 -1.28
C GLN A 296 11.16 -4.74 -0.28
N LEU A 297 11.10 -5.93 0.32
CA LEU A 297 12.17 -6.44 1.19
C LEU A 297 13.51 -6.54 0.44
N CYS A 298 13.50 -7.01 -0.81
CA CYS A 298 14.69 -7.10 -1.64
C CYS A 298 15.27 -5.71 -1.96
N ALA A 299 14.41 -4.73 -2.29
CA ALA A 299 14.83 -3.35 -2.49
C ALA A 299 15.40 -2.72 -1.21
N LEU A 300 14.82 -3.00 -0.04
CA LEU A 300 15.34 -2.53 1.25
C LEU A 300 16.68 -3.17 1.61
N GLN A 301 16.87 -4.44 1.28
CA GLN A 301 18.18 -5.08 1.40
C GLN A 301 19.21 -4.42 0.46
N TRP A 302 18.82 -4.09 -0.78
CA TRP A 302 19.68 -3.31 -1.68
C TRP A 302 20.06 -1.96 -1.05
N VAL A 303 19.10 -1.23 -0.46
CA VAL A 303 19.36 0.04 0.22
C VAL A 303 20.36 -0.15 1.36
N LYS A 304 20.14 -1.16 2.22
CA LYS A 304 21.05 -1.46 3.33
C LYS A 304 22.48 -1.69 2.89
N ASP A 305 22.67 -2.41 1.78
CA ASP A 305 23.99 -2.81 1.30
C ASP A 305 24.69 -1.71 0.49
N ASN A 306 23.94 -0.82 -0.16
CA ASN A 306 24.47 0.10 -1.17
C ASN A 306 24.41 1.58 -0.80
N ILE A 307 23.45 2.02 0.03
CA ILE A 307 23.11 3.44 0.15
C ILE A 307 24.24 4.32 0.72
N ARG A 308 25.20 3.71 1.42
CA ARG A 308 26.42 4.38 1.88
C ARG A 308 27.20 5.04 0.75
N ASN A 309 27.29 4.35 -0.40
CA ASN A 309 28.03 4.85 -1.56
C ASN A 309 27.30 6.02 -2.26
N PHE A 310 26.02 6.23 -1.91
CA PHE A 310 25.22 7.38 -2.35
C PHE A 310 25.15 8.50 -1.29
N GLY A 311 25.94 8.40 -0.22
CA GLY A 311 26.01 9.38 0.86
C GLY A 311 25.05 9.14 2.05
N GLY A 312 24.16 8.15 1.95
CA GLY A 312 23.17 7.83 2.98
C GLY A 312 23.71 6.96 4.12
N ASP A 313 23.09 7.01 5.30
CA ASP A 313 23.36 6.04 6.38
C ASP A 313 22.29 4.93 6.36
N PRO A 314 22.66 3.65 6.16
CA PRO A 314 21.71 2.53 6.18
C PRO A 314 21.08 2.30 7.56
N ARG A 315 21.59 2.95 8.63
CA ARG A 315 20.98 2.91 9.97
C ARG A 315 19.91 3.99 10.17
N LYS A 316 19.79 4.93 9.24
CA LYS A 316 18.89 6.10 9.29
C LYS A 316 17.87 6.06 8.15
N VAL A 317 17.36 4.86 7.90
CA VAL A 317 16.38 4.61 6.83
C VAL A 317 14.98 4.82 7.38
N THR A 318 14.22 5.73 6.77
CA THR A 318 12.81 5.98 7.04
C THR A 318 11.99 5.52 5.84
N LEU A 319 11.01 4.64 6.05
CA LEU A 319 10.03 4.29 5.02
C LEU A 319 8.92 5.34 4.97
N PHE A 320 8.47 5.69 3.78
CA PHE A 320 7.41 6.67 3.59
C PHE A 320 6.47 6.23 2.46
N GLY A 321 5.17 6.25 2.71
CA GLY A 321 4.20 5.82 1.70
C GLY A 321 2.75 6.19 2.05
N PRO A 322 1.91 6.50 1.04
CA PRO A 322 0.48 6.69 1.18
C PRO A 322 -0.29 5.40 0.86
N ASP A 323 -1.53 5.28 1.37
CA ASP A 323 -2.49 4.27 0.91
C ASP A 323 -1.91 2.84 0.99
N ALA A 324 -1.84 2.09 -0.12
CA ALA A 324 -1.24 0.76 -0.20
C ALA A 324 0.26 0.73 0.12
N GLY A 325 0.97 1.84 -0.08
CA GLY A 325 2.35 2.00 0.38
C GLY A 325 2.42 2.05 1.90
N ALA A 326 1.50 2.76 2.54
CA ALA A 326 1.37 2.76 4.00
C ALA A 326 0.97 1.37 4.53
N ALA A 327 0.03 0.68 3.85
CA ALA A 327 -0.33 -0.71 4.17
C ALA A 327 0.87 -1.66 4.08
N SER A 328 1.70 -1.50 3.04
CA SER A 328 2.91 -2.28 2.85
C SER A 328 3.92 -2.02 3.97
N ILE A 329 4.18 -0.76 4.32
CA ILE A 329 5.09 -0.40 5.42
C ILE A 329 4.63 -1.04 6.74
N MET A 330 3.33 -1.01 7.04
CA MET A 330 2.82 -1.68 8.22
C MET A 330 3.01 -3.20 8.17
N ALA A 331 2.82 -3.85 7.03
CA ALA A 331 3.08 -5.28 6.87
C ALA A 331 4.57 -5.61 7.06
N LEU A 332 5.47 -4.77 6.56
CA LEU A 332 6.91 -4.89 6.78
C LEU A 332 7.27 -4.71 8.26
N MET A 333 6.66 -3.75 8.96
CA MET A 333 6.85 -3.57 10.41
C MET A 333 6.43 -4.81 11.23
N SER A 334 5.46 -5.57 10.73
CA SER A 334 5.01 -6.82 11.35
C SER A 334 5.79 -8.06 10.89
N SER A 335 6.78 -7.90 10.02
CA SER A 335 7.57 -9.01 9.48
C SER A 335 8.96 -9.10 10.11
N PRO A 336 9.33 -10.25 10.73
CA PRO A 336 10.70 -10.47 11.21
C PRO A 336 11.76 -10.33 10.11
N LYS A 337 11.38 -10.58 8.85
CA LYS A 337 12.28 -10.48 7.69
C LYS A 337 12.69 -9.04 7.37
N ALA A 338 11.94 -8.05 7.86
CA ALA A 338 12.26 -6.64 7.70
C ALA A 338 13.15 -6.07 8.83
N GLN A 339 13.45 -6.89 9.85
CA GLN A 339 14.20 -6.43 11.02
C GLN A 339 15.58 -5.91 10.62
N GLY A 340 15.88 -4.68 11.03
CA GLY A 340 17.16 -4.03 10.74
C GLY A 340 17.35 -3.63 9.27
N LEU A 341 16.27 -3.54 8.49
CA LEU A 341 16.28 -2.94 7.14
C LEU A 341 15.87 -1.46 7.15
N PHE A 342 15.14 -1.02 8.17
CA PHE A 342 14.76 0.39 8.37
C PHE A 342 14.62 0.74 9.85
N HIS A 343 14.63 2.04 10.15
CA HIS A 343 14.60 2.59 11.50
C HIS A 343 13.32 3.37 11.83
N SER A 344 12.67 3.96 10.84
CA SER A 344 11.45 4.75 11.08
C SER A 344 10.46 4.60 9.93
N ALA A 345 9.21 4.95 10.17
CA ALA A 345 8.12 4.84 9.20
C ALA A 345 7.23 6.09 9.25
N TRP A 346 6.83 6.57 8.08
CA TRP A 346 5.84 7.63 7.91
C TRP A 346 4.69 7.12 7.03
N LEU A 347 3.53 6.95 7.64
CA LEU A 347 2.33 6.37 7.04
C LEU A 347 1.29 7.46 6.77
N ILE A 348 0.79 7.56 5.53
CA ILE A 348 -0.31 8.47 5.17
C ILE A 348 -1.54 7.66 4.76
N GLY A 349 -2.61 7.74 5.56
CA GLY A 349 -3.84 6.98 5.31
C GLY A 349 -3.65 5.46 5.30
N PRO A 350 -2.94 4.85 6.28
CA PRO A 350 -2.77 3.40 6.32
C PRO A 350 -4.10 2.67 6.52
N THR A 351 -4.29 1.56 5.80
CA THR A 351 -5.27 0.53 6.16
C THR A 351 -4.58 -0.84 6.14
N MET A 352 -4.55 -1.55 7.27
CA MET A 352 -4.15 -2.97 7.34
C MET A 352 -5.39 -3.88 7.39
N VAL A 353 -6.57 -3.34 7.07
CA VAL A 353 -7.86 -3.98 7.39
C VAL A 353 -8.23 -5.09 6.38
N PHE A 354 -7.34 -5.39 5.44
CA PHE A 354 -7.55 -6.35 4.37
C PHE A 354 -6.62 -7.55 4.50
N ASN A 355 -6.63 -8.17 5.68
CA ASN A 355 -5.86 -9.37 5.96
C ASN A 355 -6.77 -10.61 5.96
N ARG A 356 -6.30 -11.68 5.33
CA ARG A 356 -6.94 -12.99 5.34
C ARG A 356 -5.88 -14.07 5.43
N THR A 357 -6.26 -15.20 5.98
CA THR A 357 -5.36 -16.35 6.02
C THR A 357 -5.09 -16.83 4.59
N PHE A 358 -3.92 -17.44 4.37
CA PHE A 358 -3.63 -18.05 3.08
C PHE A 358 -4.71 -19.06 2.64
N GLU A 359 -5.28 -19.82 3.58
CA GLU A 359 -6.33 -20.81 3.31
C GLU A 359 -7.63 -20.19 2.77
N GLU A 360 -8.04 -19.04 3.32
CA GLU A 360 -9.22 -18.32 2.82
C GLU A 360 -8.97 -17.75 1.41
N VAL A 361 -7.81 -17.12 1.20
CA VAL A 361 -7.47 -16.48 -0.08
C VAL A 361 -7.26 -17.52 -1.18
N THR A 362 -6.56 -18.63 -0.90
CA THR A 362 -6.35 -19.70 -1.88
C THR A 362 -7.67 -20.36 -2.26
N THR A 363 -8.56 -20.62 -1.29
CA THR A 363 -9.88 -21.22 -1.55
C THR A 363 -10.73 -20.31 -2.45
N HIS A 364 -10.75 -19.01 -2.17
CA HIS A 364 -11.43 -18.04 -3.00
C HIS A 364 -10.87 -17.99 -4.44
N ASN A 365 -9.54 -17.90 -4.58
CA ASN A 365 -8.89 -17.82 -5.89
C ASN A 365 -9.05 -19.11 -6.70
N LYS A 366 -9.10 -20.29 -6.06
CA LYS A 366 -9.42 -21.56 -6.74
C LYS A 366 -10.82 -21.56 -7.35
N GLY A 367 -11.81 -21.02 -6.65
CA GLY A 367 -13.20 -21.04 -7.11
C GLY A 367 -13.44 -20.17 -8.35
N LEU A 368 -12.87 -18.96 -8.39
CA LEU A 368 -13.15 -17.98 -9.43
C LEU A 368 -12.00 -17.78 -10.43
N PHE A 369 -10.79 -17.52 -9.93
CA PHE A 369 -9.66 -17.18 -10.78
C PHE A 369 -9.20 -18.38 -11.62
N MET A 370 -9.08 -19.57 -11.02
CA MET A 370 -8.64 -20.75 -11.77
C MET A 370 -9.62 -21.11 -12.89
N GLN A 371 -10.93 -21.05 -12.63
CA GLN A 371 -11.96 -21.27 -13.65
C GLN A 371 -11.86 -20.26 -14.80
N ARG A 372 -11.69 -18.97 -14.49
CA ARG A 372 -11.60 -17.89 -15.50
C ARG A 372 -10.29 -17.92 -16.28
N SER A 373 -9.19 -18.31 -15.63
CA SER A 373 -7.86 -18.40 -16.25
C SER A 373 -7.76 -19.52 -17.28
N GLY A 374 -8.63 -20.53 -17.20
CA GLY A 374 -8.56 -21.75 -18.01
C GLY A 374 -7.38 -22.67 -17.67
N CYS A 375 -6.55 -22.32 -16.70
CA CYS A 375 -5.41 -23.12 -16.28
C CYS A 375 -5.78 -24.19 -15.26
N LYS A 376 -4.99 -25.27 -15.24
CA LYS A 376 -5.15 -26.40 -14.30
C LYS A 376 -3.96 -26.57 -13.35
N ASP A 377 -2.83 -25.94 -13.65
CA ASP A 377 -1.58 -26.07 -12.90
C ASP A 377 -0.76 -24.78 -12.94
N ALA A 378 0.31 -24.74 -12.13
CA ALA A 378 1.21 -23.60 -12.03
C ALA A 378 1.99 -23.33 -13.33
N GLN A 379 2.29 -24.38 -14.10
CA GLN A 379 3.07 -24.24 -15.34
C GLN A 379 2.26 -23.49 -16.41
N CYS A 380 0.98 -23.80 -16.55
CA CYS A 380 0.04 -23.09 -17.39
C CYS A 380 -0.03 -21.62 -17.00
N LEU A 381 -0.22 -21.33 -15.71
CA LEU A 381 -0.33 -19.95 -15.23
C LEU A 381 0.96 -19.15 -15.49
N ARG A 382 2.13 -19.75 -15.29
CA ARG A 382 3.44 -19.10 -15.54
C ARG A 382 3.71 -18.86 -17.02
N LYS A 383 3.11 -19.64 -17.92
CA LYS A 383 3.17 -19.44 -19.38
C LYS A 383 2.12 -18.46 -19.91
N GLY A 384 1.08 -18.17 -19.13
CA GLY A 384 0.00 -17.26 -19.52
C GLY A 384 0.49 -15.85 -19.83
N VAL A 385 -0.19 -15.14 -20.72
CA VAL A 385 0.09 -13.73 -20.99
C VAL A 385 -0.36 -12.90 -19.77
N ALA A 386 0.47 -11.95 -19.34
CA ALA A 386 0.20 -11.15 -18.14
C ALA A 386 -1.17 -10.45 -18.20
N GLN A 387 -1.58 -9.97 -19.38
CA GLN A 387 -2.90 -9.39 -19.63
C GLN A 387 -4.04 -10.36 -19.25
N ASP A 388 -4.00 -11.59 -19.75
CA ASP A 388 -5.03 -12.61 -19.50
C ASP A 388 -5.08 -13.02 -18.03
N ILE A 389 -3.92 -13.08 -17.37
CA ILE A 389 -3.81 -13.35 -15.94
C ILE A 389 -4.46 -12.23 -15.10
N ILE A 390 -4.23 -10.97 -15.44
CA ILE A 390 -4.89 -9.84 -14.76
C ILE A 390 -6.41 -9.87 -15.04
N ALA A 391 -6.81 -10.09 -16.30
CA ALA A 391 -8.20 -10.14 -16.71
C ALA A 391 -8.99 -11.26 -16.02
N ALA A 392 -8.39 -12.44 -15.83
CA ALA A 392 -9.02 -13.58 -15.16
C ALA A 392 -9.41 -13.28 -13.71
N HIS A 393 -8.70 -12.38 -13.04
CA HIS A 393 -9.00 -11.98 -11.67
C HIS A 393 -10.12 -10.93 -11.59
N LEU A 394 -10.17 -9.97 -12.53
CA LEU A 394 -11.19 -8.91 -12.59
C LEU A 394 -12.63 -9.45 -12.73
N GLY A 395 -12.80 -10.52 -13.52
CA GLY A 395 -14.14 -11.01 -13.89
C GLY A 395 -14.78 -10.25 -15.04
N LYS A 396 -16.03 -10.58 -15.36
CA LYS A 396 -16.79 -9.97 -16.49
C LYS A 396 -17.38 -8.60 -16.16
N ASP A 397 -17.39 -8.20 -14.88
CA ASP A 397 -17.91 -6.91 -14.43
C ASP A 397 -16.73 -5.95 -14.24
N ASP A 398 -16.58 -5.08 -15.24
CA ASP A 398 -15.65 -3.96 -15.47
C ASP A 398 -14.67 -3.54 -14.35
N ALA A 399 -13.49 -3.08 -14.78
CA ALA A 399 -12.45 -2.46 -13.97
C ALA A 399 -12.84 -1.07 -13.44
N SER A 400 -14.09 -0.90 -13.01
CA SER A 400 -14.47 0.27 -12.23
C SER A 400 -13.73 0.18 -10.89
N PHE A 401 -13.02 1.24 -10.52
CA PHE A 401 -12.66 1.51 -9.13
C PHE A 401 -13.86 1.09 -8.27
N ARG A 402 -13.74 0.03 -7.47
CA ARG A 402 -14.85 -0.46 -6.62
C ARG A 402 -15.04 0.46 -5.40
N ILE A 403 -15.26 1.74 -5.72
CA ILE A 403 -15.98 2.77 -4.95
C ILE A 403 -17.47 2.78 -5.39
N ARG A 404 -17.95 1.79 -6.17
CA ARG A 404 -19.39 1.67 -6.48
C ARG A 404 -20.24 1.03 -5.37
N ASP A 405 -19.62 0.50 -4.31
CA ASP A 405 -20.33 -0.06 -3.14
C ASP A 405 -20.32 0.89 -1.93
N GLN A 406 -20.17 2.21 -2.11
CA GLN A 406 -20.23 3.13 -0.96
C GLN A 406 -21.63 3.27 -0.32
N ASN A 407 -22.69 2.66 -0.88
CA ASN A 407 -24.06 2.74 -0.33
C ASN A 407 -24.89 1.44 -0.33
N ASP A 408 -24.38 0.30 -0.80
CA ASP A 408 -25.14 -0.95 -0.75
C ASP A 408 -24.60 -1.88 0.35
N LEU A 409 -25.51 -2.34 1.22
CA LEU A 409 -25.22 -3.34 2.24
C LEU A 409 -24.71 -4.65 1.60
N PRO A 410 -23.78 -5.37 2.25
CA PRO A 410 -22.76 -6.14 1.54
C PRO A 410 -23.20 -7.57 1.25
N ILE A 411 -23.60 -7.95 0.03
CA ILE A 411 -23.41 -9.35 -0.43
C ILE A 411 -23.35 -9.51 -1.96
N GLN A 412 -22.12 -9.70 -2.49
CA GLN A 412 -21.67 -10.79 -3.40
C GLN A 412 -20.33 -10.40 -4.07
N GLY A 413 -19.13 -10.93 -3.76
CA GLY A 413 -18.63 -11.91 -2.79
C GLY A 413 -17.29 -12.50 -3.30
N ILE A 414 -16.16 -12.48 -2.60
CA ILE A 414 -15.78 -11.88 -1.32
C ILE A 414 -14.30 -11.48 -1.49
N PHE A 415 -13.98 -10.20 -1.23
CA PHE A 415 -12.72 -9.46 -1.52
C PHE A 415 -12.66 -8.78 -2.89
N PRO A 416 -13.16 -7.52 -3.00
CA PRO A 416 -13.00 -6.70 -4.19
C PRO A 416 -11.57 -6.17 -4.41
N GLU A 417 -10.62 -6.45 -3.50
CA GLU A 417 -9.29 -5.83 -3.43
C GLU A 417 -8.18 -6.88 -3.28
N GLN A 418 -6.96 -6.55 -3.76
CA GLN A 418 -5.76 -7.35 -3.46
C GLN A 418 -5.46 -7.27 -1.97
N LEU A 419 -5.34 -8.43 -1.33
CA LEU A 419 -5.16 -8.55 0.11
C LEU A 419 -3.69 -8.82 0.44
N ILE A 420 -3.24 -8.29 1.58
CA ILE A 420 -2.00 -8.75 2.21
C ILE A 420 -2.32 -10.06 2.93
N VAL A 421 -1.69 -11.14 2.51
CA VAL A 421 -1.94 -12.48 3.06
C VAL A 421 -1.22 -12.61 4.40
N MET A 422 -1.92 -13.10 5.41
CA MET A 422 -1.30 -13.46 6.69
C MET A 422 -0.66 -14.83 6.57
N ASP A 423 0.63 -14.91 6.81
CA ASP A 423 1.41 -16.14 6.78
C ASP A 423 2.40 -16.18 7.96
N GLY A 424 3.32 -17.16 7.97
CA GLY A 424 4.33 -17.26 9.02
C GLY A 424 5.26 -16.05 9.11
N ASP A 425 5.38 -15.28 8.01
CA ASP A 425 6.27 -14.12 7.85
C ASP A 425 5.57 -12.79 8.12
N ILE A 426 4.23 -12.71 8.00
CA ILE A 426 3.41 -11.53 8.33
C ILE A 426 2.41 -11.88 9.44
N ARG A 427 2.66 -11.39 10.66
CA ARG A 427 1.86 -11.73 11.85
C ARG A 427 0.92 -10.60 12.28
N VAL A 428 -0.32 -10.94 12.66
CA VAL A 428 -1.35 -9.99 13.16
C VAL A 428 -1.18 -9.65 14.62
N GLN A 429 -0.48 -10.50 15.39
CA GLN A 429 -0.08 -10.12 16.72
C GLN A 429 0.88 -8.95 16.58
N PHE A 430 0.31 -7.75 16.63
CA PHE A 430 0.92 -6.50 17.04
C PHE A 430 1.38 -6.66 18.49
N THR A 431 2.17 -7.68 18.80
CA THR A 431 3.25 -7.47 19.75
C THR A 431 4.18 -6.52 19.03
N LEU A 432 3.80 -5.24 19.05
CA LEU A 432 4.62 -4.13 18.67
C LEU A 432 5.95 -4.37 19.38
N TYR A 433 6.98 -4.80 18.65
CA TYR A 433 8.37 -4.56 19.05
C TYR A 433 8.68 -3.05 18.94
N LEU A 434 7.70 -2.22 19.25
CA LEU A 434 7.52 -0.83 18.91
C LEU A 434 7.08 -0.19 20.22
N GLN A 435 8.03 0.37 20.96
CA GLN A 435 7.69 1.50 21.82
C GLN A 435 7.31 2.64 20.86
N LEU A 436 6.00 2.89 20.76
CA LEU A 436 5.44 3.99 19.99
C LEU A 436 5.82 5.31 20.67
N ASP A 437 6.89 5.96 20.22
CA ASP A 437 7.04 7.39 20.40
C ASP A 437 6.29 8.07 19.24
N LEU A 438 4.98 8.29 19.45
CA LEU A 438 4.19 9.16 18.58
C LEU A 438 4.72 10.59 18.74
N LEU A 439 5.46 11.08 17.75
CA LEU A 439 5.69 12.52 17.59
C LEU A 439 4.37 13.11 17.07
N MET A 440 3.60 13.72 17.98
CA MET A 440 2.38 14.49 17.64
C MET A 440 2.73 15.79 16.91
#